data_AF-A0A524Q726-F1
#
_entry.id   AF-A0A524Q726-F1
#
_cell.length_a   1.000
_cell.length_b   1.000
_cell.length_c   1.000
_cell.angle_alpha   90.00
_cell.angle_beta   90.00
_cell.angle_gamma   90.00
#
_symmetry.space_group_name_H-M   'P 1'
#
loop_
_entity.id
_entity.type
_entity.pdbx_description
1 polymer ?
#
loop_
_entity_poly.entity_id
_entity_poly.type
_entity_poly.pdbx_seq_one_letter_code
_entity_poly.pdbx_strand_id
1 'polypeptide(L)'
;NEMDDRERVLLNFRTIIQDLEIESFRNHHSVREIAEHLDRLRLQAVSAHETHNIQKIDIEQTGVQIMTIHASKGLQFRCVFIAGGFTRREKSDFWTYHQDTRRVFDLACNPNRKVLHDLEMNSEYERLFYVALTRARDRLYLPVFNPTTSARNTRGILGDLIPRALSHLKDDPQVRWILSDVTTTPLVTTRRVAIELPMDVAVPNPLFPDSSMRFLDRRIDVISFTGIKSRLLSSSGRDLSRIDFGQDERHSEEYDAGFVLTTPAPLAQRELPHSRETGLILHQILEHIDFYTIRMAKNHEEVLTCSPGSAKIIDESLRAHFATYPNFDPIVFREEAARIVWNTLTTPLNDRNLRLCEIDKKTRETEFYSKPFSLPNALLRGSTDIDGFLHGFIDMIFEFEDRFYIVDWKSNFIEGGYDPQHLASNMAEMRYDLQILIYACALIRWIKTINPNYSYDRHFGGIFYLYLRGIAPDSPGRGIFFYRPDDESVFTDQSFN
;
A
#
# COMPACT_ATOMS: atom_id res chain seq x y z
N ASN A 1 0.05 -43.79 -3.03
CA ASN A 1 0.49 -42.77 -2.05
C ASN A 1 1.36 -41.68 -2.65
N GLU A 2 2.40 -41.95 -3.44
CA GLU A 2 3.23 -40.87 -4.02
C GLU A 2 2.50 -39.93 -5.00
N MET A 3 1.48 -40.43 -5.71
CA MET A 3 0.70 -39.62 -6.65
C MET A 3 -0.22 -38.61 -5.91
N ASP A 4 -0.77 -39.02 -4.76
CA ASP A 4 -1.59 -38.17 -3.88
C ASP A 4 -0.73 -37.13 -3.16
N ASP A 5 0.50 -37.50 -2.74
CA ASP A 5 1.45 -36.53 -2.16
C ASP A 5 1.89 -35.45 -3.17
N ARG A 6 2.09 -35.79 -4.44
CA ARG A 6 2.42 -34.80 -5.47
C ARG A 6 1.29 -33.81 -5.71
N GLU A 7 0.05 -34.30 -5.82
CA GLU A 7 -1.13 -33.45 -5.99
C GLU A 7 -1.35 -32.53 -4.78
N ARG A 8 -1.11 -33.03 -3.56
CA ARG A 8 -1.17 -32.24 -2.32
C ARG A 8 -0.12 -31.15 -2.25
N VAL A 9 1.12 -31.48 -2.62
CA VAL A 9 2.22 -30.51 -2.67
C VAL A 9 1.88 -29.39 -3.65
N LEU A 10 1.34 -29.74 -4.82
CA LEU A 10 0.92 -28.79 -5.85
C LEU A 10 -0.25 -27.91 -5.40
N LEU A 11 -1.22 -28.49 -4.68
CA LEU A 11 -2.35 -27.75 -4.11
C LEU A 11 -1.88 -26.74 -3.06
N ASN A 12 -0.99 -27.16 -2.15
CA ASN A 12 -0.42 -26.28 -1.13
C ASN A 12 0.35 -25.11 -1.75
N PHE A 13 1.18 -25.37 -2.77
CA PHE A 13 1.87 -24.31 -3.49
C PHE A 13 0.90 -23.36 -4.19
N ARG A 14 -0.17 -23.89 -4.78
CA ARG A 14 -1.19 -23.08 -5.46
C ARG A 14 -1.92 -22.16 -4.48
N THR A 15 -2.27 -22.66 -3.30
CA THR A 15 -2.90 -21.85 -2.24
C THR A 15 -1.96 -20.75 -1.76
N ILE A 16 -0.70 -21.09 -1.44
CA ILE A 16 0.30 -20.10 -1.02
C ILE A 16 0.49 -19.01 -2.08
N ILE A 17 0.58 -19.40 -3.36
CA ILE A 17 0.74 -18.44 -4.46
C ILE A 17 -0.50 -17.56 -4.60
N GLN A 18 -1.71 -18.11 -4.51
CA GLN A 18 -2.94 -17.33 -4.55
C GLN A 18 -3.03 -16.31 -3.41
N ASP A 19 -2.63 -16.69 -2.20
CA ASP A 19 -2.65 -15.76 -1.07
C ASP A 19 -1.61 -14.65 -1.24
N LEU A 20 -0.40 -14.98 -1.72
CA LEU A 20 0.62 -13.98 -2.06
C LEU A 20 0.20 -13.06 -3.21
N GLU A 21 -0.55 -13.59 -4.19
CA GLU A 21 -1.10 -12.82 -5.30
C GLU A 21 -2.19 -11.85 -4.80
N ILE A 22 -3.12 -12.31 -3.95
CA ILE A 22 -4.14 -11.45 -3.32
C ILE A 22 -3.47 -10.35 -2.49
N GLU A 23 -2.44 -10.68 -1.72
CA GLU A 23 -1.69 -9.71 -0.91
C GLU A 23 -0.91 -8.72 -1.77
N SER A 24 -0.32 -9.18 -2.89
CA SER A 24 0.35 -8.33 -3.89
C SER A 24 -0.64 -7.35 -4.51
N PHE A 25 -1.84 -7.81 -4.90
CA PHE A 25 -2.88 -6.96 -5.46
C PHE A 25 -3.47 -5.98 -4.45
N ARG A 26 -3.60 -6.37 -3.18
CA ARG A 26 -4.14 -5.50 -2.12
C ARG A 26 -3.19 -4.38 -1.72
N ASN A 27 -1.90 -4.69 -1.63
CA ASN A 27 -0.90 -3.78 -1.07
C ASN A 27 0.12 -3.29 -2.12
N HIS A 28 -0.10 -3.58 -3.41
CA HIS A 28 0.80 -3.25 -4.52
C HIS A 28 2.26 -3.68 -4.31
N HIS A 29 2.47 -4.79 -3.60
CA HIS A 29 3.82 -5.25 -3.28
C HIS A 29 4.58 -5.68 -4.53
N SER A 30 5.81 -5.19 -4.65
CA SER A 30 6.81 -5.71 -5.59
C SER A 30 7.24 -7.13 -5.23
N VAL A 31 7.85 -7.84 -6.19
CA VAL A 31 8.33 -9.23 -5.99
C VAL A 31 9.26 -9.36 -4.77
N ARG A 32 10.06 -8.33 -4.50
CA ARG A 32 10.94 -8.28 -3.33
C ARG A 32 10.16 -8.16 -2.02
N GLU A 33 9.14 -7.31 -1.98
CA GLU A 33 8.29 -7.11 -0.81
C GLU A 33 7.40 -8.33 -0.53
N ILE A 34 6.96 -9.03 -1.58
CA ILE A 34 6.28 -10.32 -1.46
C ILE A 34 7.22 -11.37 -0.85
N ALA A 35 8.49 -11.41 -1.27
CA ALA A 35 9.48 -12.32 -0.69
C ALA A 35 9.76 -11.99 0.78
N GLU A 36 9.88 -10.71 1.13
CA GLU A 36 10.04 -10.24 2.52
C GLU A 36 8.77 -10.48 3.35
N HIS A 37 7.59 -10.39 2.74
CA HIS A 37 6.31 -10.74 3.37
C HIS A 37 6.22 -12.24 3.64
N LEU A 38 6.59 -13.09 2.68
CA LEU A 38 6.66 -14.53 2.86
C LEU A 38 7.68 -14.92 3.95
N ASP A 39 8.84 -14.25 3.98
CA ASP A 39 9.85 -14.50 5.01
C ASP A 39 9.37 -14.01 6.40
N ARG A 40 8.65 -12.89 6.46
CA ARG A 40 7.94 -12.46 7.67
C ARG A 40 6.89 -13.47 8.12
N LEU A 41 6.07 -14.02 7.22
CA LEU A 41 5.09 -15.05 7.55
C LEU A 41 5.78 -16.33 8.06
N ARG A 42 6.90 -16.73 7.44
CA ARG A 42 7.72 -17.86 7.89
C ARG A 42 8.26 -17.65 9.31
N LEU A 43 8.73 -16.43 9.61
CA LEU A 43 9.28 -16.07 10.93
C LEU A 43 8.18 -15.81 11.98
N GLN A 44 7.03 -15.25 11.59
CA GLN A 44 5.87 -15.02 12.44
C GLN A 44 5.11 -16.31 12.77
N ALA A 45 5.10 -17.31 11.88
CA ALA A 45 4.59 -18.64 12.20
C ALA A 45 5.34 -19.29 13.40
N VAL A 46 6.56 -18.81 13.70
CA VAL A 46 7.34 -19.24 14.87
C VAL A 46 7.00 -18.42 16.13
N SER A 47 6.37 -17.23 16.02
CA SER A 47 6.18 -16.30 17.15
C SER A 47 4.75 -15.75 17.40
N ALA A 48 3.81 -15.80 16.47
CA ALA A 48 2.53 -15.09 16.60
C ALA A 48 1.36 -16.00 17.02
N HIS A 49 0.64 -15.56 18.04
CA HIS A 49 -0.56 -16.19 18.60
C HIS A 49 -1.87 -15.78 17.90
N GLU A 50 -1.86 -14.92 16.87
CA GLU A 50 -3.09 -14.24 16.43
C GLU A 50 -3.25 -13.93 14.93
N THR A 51 -2.36 -14.36 14.02
CA THR A 51 -2.61 -14.16 12.59
C THR A 51 -3.56 -15.22 12.03
N HIS A 52 -4.55 -14.75 11.27
CA HIS A 52 -5.58 -15.54 10.60
C HIS A 52 -4.99 -16.84 10.02
N ASN A 53 -5.60 -17.98 10.36
CA ASN A 53 -5.32 -19.25 9.68
C ASN A 53 -5.52 -19.03 8.18
N ILE A 54 -4.41 -19.00 7.45
CA ILE A 54 -4.37 -18.79 5.99
C ILE A 54 -5.06 -19.95 5.25
N GLN A 55 -5.18 -21.12 5.90
CA GLN A 55 -6.01 -22.21 5.40
C GLN A 55 -7.43 -22.11 5.95
N LYS A 56 -8.42 -21.99 5.05
CA LYS A 56 -9.81 -22.36 5.35
C LYS A 56 -9.80 -23.79 5.87
N ILE A 57 -10.29 -23.97 7.10
CA ILE A 57 -10.47 -25.30 7.68
C ILE A 57 -11.63 -25.95 6.93
N ASP A 58 -11.32 -26.75 5.90
CA ASP A 58 -12.32 -27.62 5.29
C ASP A 58 -12.59 -28.78 6.26
N ILE A 59 -13.80 -28.76 6.84
CA ILE A 59 -14.30 -29.80 7.76
C ILE A 59 -14.36 -31.17 7.06
N GLU A 60 -14.35 -31.19 5.73
CA GLU A 60 -14.41 -32.39 4.88
C GLU A 60 -13.04 -33.05 4.63
N GLN A 61 -11.93 -32.46 5.09
CA GLN A 61 -10.60 -33.06 4.90
C GLN A 61 -10.41 -34.33 5.75
N THR A 62 -9.95 -35.41 5.11
CA THR A 62 -9.58 -36.67 5.76
C THR A 62 -8.26 -36.51 6.52
N GLY A 63 -8.33 -36.08 7.79
CA GLY A 63 -7.15 -35.94 8.65
C GLY A 63 -7.44 -35.55 10.10
N VAL A 64 -6.41 -35.60 10.95
CA VAL A 64 -6.48 -35.08 12.32
C VAL A 64 -6.27 -33.57 12.26
N GLN A 65 -7.26 -32.81 12.71
CA GLN A 65 -7.20 -31.34 12.71
C GLN A 65 -6.55 -30.82 14.01
N ILE A 66 -5.45 -30.08 13.87
CA ILE A 66 -4.77 -29.40 14.98
C ILE A 66 -5.17 -27.92 14.94
N MET A 67 -5.79 -27.45 16.02
CA MET A 67 -6.24 -26.06 16.12
C MET A 67 -6.14 -25.54 17.55
N THR A 68 -6.18 -24.22 17.70
CA THR A 68 -6.24 -23.58 19.02
C THR A 68 -7.63 -23.73 19.64
N ILE A 69 -7.72 -23.63 20.98
CA ILE A 69 -9.00 -23.72 21.69
C ILE A 69 -9.99 -22.64 21.21
N HIS A 70 -9.51 -21.42 20.98
CA HIS A 70 -10.34 -20.31 20.48
C HIS A 70 -10.93 -20.61 19.10
N ALA A 71 -10.13 -21.16 18.18
CA ALA A 71 -10.58 -21.52 16.83
C ALA A 71 -11.62 -22.66 16.82
N SER A 72 -11.66 -23.47 17.88
CA SER A 72 -12.65 -24.56 18.01
C SER A 72 -14.06 -24.10 18.40
N LYS A 73 -14.24 -22.83 18.77
CA LYS A 73 -15.52 -22.29 19.25
C LYS A 73 -16.59 -22.41 18.16
N GLY A 74 -17.70 -23.08 18.49
CA GLY A 74 -18.80 -23.31 17.55
C GLY A 74 -18.66 -24.58 16.70
N LEU A 75 -17.52 -25.27 16.76
CA LEU A 75 -17.30 -26.56 16.10
C LEU A 75 -17.59 -27.72 17.06
N GLN A 76 -17.82 -28.91 16.52
CA GLN A 76 -17.98 -30.16 17.28
C GLN A 76 -17.25 -31.30 16.58
N PHE A 77 -16.56 -32.13 17.36
CA PHE A 77 -15.79 -33.26 16.84
C PHE A 77 -16.16 -34.57 17.55
N ARG A 78 -16.04 -35.69 16.83
CA ARG A 78 -16.28 -37.02 17.41
C ARG A 78 -15.30 -37.35 18.53
N CYS A 79 -14.00 -37.14 18.26
CA CYS A 79 -12.93 -37.34 19.24
C CYS A 79 -12.12 -36.05 19.40
N VAL A 80 -11.83 -35.64 20.63
CA VAL A 80 -11.01 -34.46 20.93
C VAL A 80 -9.84 -34.84 21.84
N PHE A 81 -8.64 -34.37 21.50
CA PHE A 81 -7.44 -34.46 22.31
C PHE A 81 -7.03 -33.07 22.77
N ILE A 82 -6.91 -32.84 24.08
CA ILE A 82 -6.46 -31.54 24.61
C ILE A 82 -4.97 -31.59 24.92
N ALA A 83 -4.18 -30.72 24.27
CA ALA A 83 -2.71 -30.70 24.41
C ALA A 83 -2.13 -29.39 25.00
N GLY A 84 -2.98 -28.42 25.39
CA GLY A 84 -2.55 -27.10 25.88
C GLY A 84 -3.27 -26.66 27.16
N GLY A 85 -2.69 -25.69 27.88
CA GLY A 85 -3.28 -25.09 29.10
C GLY A 85 -2.83 -25.72 30.43
N PHE A 86 -1.93 -26.71 30.39
CA PHE A 86 -1.41 -27.40 31.59
C PHE A 86 -0.30 -26.64 32.31
N THR A 87 0.35 -25.69 31.63
CA THR A 87 1.43 -24.87 32.18
C THR A 87 1.07 -23.38 32.15
N ARG A 88 1.57 -22.63 33.14
CA ARG A 88 1.40 -21.19 33.23
C ARG A 88 2.45 -20.50 32.36
N ARG A 89 2.04 -19.56 31.50
CA ARG A 89 2.98 -18.64 30.83
C ARG A 89 3.30 -17.49 31.78
N GLU A 90 4.59 -17.19 31.96
CA GLU A 90 5.08 -16.27 33.00
C GLU A 90 5.21 -14.80 32.57
N LYS A 91 4.91 -14.41 31.32
CA LYS A 91 5.06 -13.02 30.88
C LYS A 91 3.80 -12.49 30.21
N SER A 92 3.08 -11.66 30.95
CA SER A 92 2.15 -10.68 30.41
C SER A 92 2.78 -9.31 30.59
N ASP A 93 2.83 -8.51 29.52
CA ASP A 93 3.44 -7.17 29.53
C ASP A 93 2.61 -6.15 30.34
N PHE A 94 1.37 -6.50 30.69
CA PHE A 94 0.47 -5.73 31.53
C PHE A 94 -0.49 -6.66 32.29
N TRP A 95 -1.04 -6.17 33.41
CA TRP A 95 -2.03 -6.89 34.18
C TRP A 95 -3.43 -6.35 33.91
N THR A 96 -4.41 -7.24 33.78
CA THR A 96 -5.82 -6.88 33.57
C THR A 96 -6.66 -7.40 34.72
N TYR A 97 -7.53 -6.55 35.29
CA TYR A 97 -8.50 -6.90 36.34
C TYR A 97 -9.68 -5.92 36.34
N HIS A 98 -10.81 -6.32 36.93
CA HIS A 98 -11.97 -5.45 37.12
C HIS A 98 -11.95 -4.74 38.48
N GLN A 99 -12.28 -3.44 38.49
CA GLN A 99 -12.52 -2.66 39.70
C GLN A 99 -13.82 -1.86 39.51
N ASP A 100 -14.79 -2.03 40.41
CA ASP A 100 -16.07 -1.28 40.45
C ASP A 100 -16.76 -1.17 39.08
N THR A 101 -16.89 -2.30 38.36
CA THR A 101 -17.46 -2.45 37.00
C THR A 101 -16.62 -1.94 35.82
N ARG A 102 -15.42 -1.41 36.06
CA ARG A 102 -14.50 -0.98 35.00
C ARG A 102 -13.36 -1.98 34.82
N ARG A 103 -13.05 -2.31 33.57
CA ARG A 103 -11.88 -3.10 33.21
C ARG A 103 -10.64 -2.20 33.27
N VAL A 104 -9.69 -2.54 34.14
CA VAL A 104 -8.44 -1.79 34.34
C VAL A 104 -7.30 -2.53 33.66
N PHE A 105 -6.55 -1.81 32.84
CA PHE A 105 -5.28 -2.25 32.27
C PHE A 105 -4.14 -1.61 33.05
N ASP A 106 -3.49 -2.40 33.89
CA ASP A 106 -2.39 -2.00 34.75
C ASP A 106 -1.05 -2.24 34.05
N LEU A 107 -0.55 -1.18 33.42
CA LEU A 107 0.74 -1.17 32.73
C LEU A 107 1.93 -1.14 33.70
N ALA A 108 1.70 -0.82 34.98
CA ALA A 108 2.74 -0.71 36.00
C ALA A 108 2.95 -2.02 36.77
N CYS A 109 2.13 -3.05 36.52
CA CYS A 109 2.19 -4.38 37.16
C CYS A 109 2.31 -4.29 38.68
N ASN A 110 1.46 -3.47 39.32
CA ASN A 110 1.56 -3.20 40.75
C ASN A 110 1.34 -4.48 41.58
N PRO A 111 2.33 -4.97 42.34
CA PRO A 111 2.30 -6.28 43.01
C PRO A 111 1.10 -6.46 43.96
N ASN A 112 0.55 -5.39 44.52
CA ASN A 112 -0.63 -5.45 45.39
C ASN A 112 -1.90 -5.89 44.66
N ARG A 113 -1.94 -5.76 43.32
CA ARG A 113 -3.09 -6.11 42.48
C ARG A 113 -2.87 -7.39 41.66
N LYS A 114 -1.75 -8.09 41.90
CA LYS A 114 -1.42 -9.37 41.26
C LYS A 114 -2.49 -10.43 41.49
N VAL A 115 -3.04 -10.49 42.70
CA VAL A 115 -4.08 -11.47 43.07
C VAL A 115 -5.35 -11.28 42.23
N LEU A 116 -5.75 -10.03 42.00
CA LEU A 116 -6.93 -9.72 41.18
C LEU A 116 -6.70 -10.07 39.70
N HIS A 117 -5.51 -9.79 39.20
CA HIS A 117 -5.11 -10.19 37.85
C HIS A 117 -5.12 -11.71 37.68
N ASP A 118 -4.52 -12.44 38.64
CA ASP A 118 -4.46 -13.89 38.63
C ASP A 118 -5.86 -14.51 38.67
N LEU A 119 -6.78 -13.95 39.46
CA LEU A 119 -8.19 -14.38 39.49
C LEU A 119 -8.90 -14.19 38.15
N GLU A 120 -8.77 -13.02 37.53
CA GLU A 120 -9.37 -12.72 36.22
C GLU A 120 -8.81 -13.64 35.12
N MET A 121 -7.48 -13.79 35.05
CA MET A 121 -6.85 -14.70 34.10
C MET A 121 -7.28 -16.15 34.31
N ASN A 122 -7.36 -16.60 35.56
CA ASN A 122 -7.82 -17.93 35.89
C ASN A 122 -9.26 -18.17 35.40
N SER A 123 -10.15 -17.20 35.60
CA SER A 123 -11.54 -17.28 35.12
C SER A 123 -11.65 -17.35 33.59
N GLU A 124 -10.79 -16.63 32.88
CA GLU A 124 -10.72 -16.69 31.42
C GLU A 124 -10.20 -18.05 30.95
N TYR A 125 -9.17 -18.60 31.60
CA TYR A 125 -8.68 -19.95 31.32
C TYR A 125 -9.73 -21.03 31.60
N GLU A 126 -10.53 -20.91 32.66
CA GLU A 126 -11.65 -21.81 32.95
C GLU A 126 -12.70 -21.80 31.83
N ARG A 127 -13.07 -20.62 31.33
CA ARG A 127 -14.01 -20.48 30.20
C ARG A 127 -13.46 -21.12 28.93
N LEU A 128 -12.19 -20.89 28.63
CA LEU A 128 -11.53 -21.49 27.47
C LEU A 128 -11.51 -23.01 27.56
N PHE A 129 -11.18 -23.55 28.75
CA PHE A 129 -11.16 -24.99 28.92
C PHE A 129 -12.55 -25.61 28.87
N TYR A 130 -13.57 -24.93 29.41
CA TYR A 130 -14.96 -25.36 29.26
C TYR A 130 -15.36 -25.46 27.78
N VAL A 131 -14.94 -24.50 26.95
CA VAL A 131 -15.14 -24.59 25.50
C VAL A 131 -14.44 -25.83 24.95
N ALA A 132 -13.17 -26.06 25.28
CA ALA A 132 -12.39 -27.21 24.79
C ALA A 132 -13.01 -28.57 25.17
N LEU A 133 -13.41 -28.75 26.43
CA LEU A 133 -14.03 -29.97 26.94
C LEU A 133 -15.35 -30.28 26.22
N THR A 134 -16.16 -29.26 25.98
CA THR A 134 -17.48 -29.41 25.36
C THR A 134 -17.45 -29.59 23.84
N ARG A 135 -16.27 -29.57 23.21
CA ARG A 135 -16.15 -29.85 21.76
C ARG A 135 -16.29 -31.32 21.41
N ALA A 136 -16.07 -32.23 22.37
CA ALA A 136 -16.15 -33.67 22.16
C ALA A 136 -17.60 -34.16 22.16
N ARG A 137 -17.98 -34.93 21.13
CA ARG A 137 -19.28 -35.60 21.06
C ARG A 137 -19.23 -37.03 21.58
N ASP A 138 -18.22 -37.80 21.15
CA ASP A 138 -18.16 -39.24 21.42
C ASP A 138 -17.06 -39.58 22.44
N ARG A 139 -15.84 -39.03 22.26
CA ARG A 139 -14.70 -39.29 23.16
C ARG A 139 -13.83 -38.07 23.42
N LEU A 140 -13.41 -37.92 24.67
CA LEU A 140 -12.48 -36.88 25.11
C LEU A 140 -11.22 -37.53 25.68
N TYR A 141 -10.06 -37.09 25.21
CA TYR A 141 -8.76 -37.52 25.71
C TYR A 141 -8.07 -36.36 26.44
N LEU A 142 -7.81 -36.58 27.72
CA LEU A 142 -7.13 -35.63 28.59
C LEU A 142 -5.78 -36.20 29.04
N PRO A 143 -4.66 -35.52 28.81
CA PRO A 143 -3.40 -35.90 29.39
C PRO A 143 -3.41 -35.56 30.88
N VAL A 144 -3.04 -36.54 31.70
CA VAL A 144 -2.94 -36.39 33.14
C VAL A 144 -1.47 -36.40 33.52
N PHE A 145 -1.01 -35.30 34.09
CA PHE A 145 0.36 -35.19 34.60
C PHE A 145 0.30 -35.14 36.11
N ASN A 146 1.04 -36.04 36.78
CA ASN A 146 1.28 -35.94 38.21
C ASN A 146 2.43 -34.97 38.44
N PRO A 147 2.18 -33.79 39.02
CA PRO A 147 3.17 -32.74 38.94
C PRO A 147 4.25 -32.95 40.02
N THR A 148 5.51 -33.01 39.59
CA THR A 148 6.70 -33.18 40.44
C THR A 148 6.94 -31.96 41.33
N THR A 149 7.69 -32.12 42.44
CA THR A 149 7.97 -31.07 43.44
C THR A 149 8.60 -29.81 42.82
N SER A 150 9.43 -29.97 41.77
CA SER A 150 10.09 -28.88 41.04
C SER A 150 9.18 -28.09 40.10
N ALA A 151 7.97 -28.58 39.82
CA ALA A 151 7.04 -27.95 38.87
C ALA A 151 5.97 -27.07 39.54
N ARG A 152 6.04 -26.78 40.85
CA ARG A 152 4.97 -26.06 41.58
C ARG A 152 4.65 -24.68 41.02
N ASN A 153 5.64 -23.94 40.51
CA ASN A 153 5.43 -22.57 40.02
C ASN A 153 4.96 -22.48 38.56
N THR A 154 5.11 -23.55 37.78
CA THR A 154 4.80 -23.57 36.34
C THR A 154 3.45 -24.25 36.04
N ARG A 155 2.73 -24.69 37.07
CA ARG A 155 1.42 -25.33 36.92
C ARG A 155 0.39 -24.30 36.46
N GLY A 156 -0.28 -24.59 35.36
CA GLY A 156 -1.50 -23.90 34.98
C GLY A 156 -2.68 -24.42 35.82
N ILE A 157 -3.81 -23.70 35.81
CA ILE A 157 -5.00 -24.05 36.59
C ILE A 157 -5.51 -25.49 36.32
N LEU A 158 -5.37 -25.93 35.08
CA LEU A 158 -5.79 -27.26 34.61
C LEU A 158 -4.88 -28.37 35.14
N GLY A 159 -3.58 -28.08 35.30
CA GLY A 159 -2.62 -29.02 35.88
C GLY A 159 -2.93 -29.33 37.35
N ASP A 160 -3.61 -28.43 38.06
CA ASP A 160 -4.02 -28.63 39.45
C ASP A 160 -5.45 -29.19 39.60
N LEU A 161 -6.39 -28.75 38.75
CA LEU A 161 -7.80 -29.18 38.81
C LEU A 161 -8.02 -30.60 38.27
N ILE A 162 -7.40 -30.96 37.14
CA ILE A 162 -7.67 -32.22 36.44
C ILE A 162 -7.26 -33.45 37.27
N PRO A 163 -6.07 -33.52 37.88
CA PRO A 163 -5.71 -34.66 38.72
C PRO A 163 -6.63 -34.86 39.92
N ARG A 164 -7.14 -33.75 40.52
CA ARG A 164 -8.10 -33.80 41.62
C ARG A 164 -9.46 -34.32 41.13
N ALA A 165 -10.00 -33.74 40.06
CA ALA A 165 -11.28 -34.15 39.50
C ALA A 165 -11.27 -35.62 39.03
N LEU A 166 -10.22 -36.04 38.32
CA LEU A 166 -10.10 -37.42 37.81
C LEU A 166 -9.80 -38.44 38.91
N SER A 167 -9.29 -38.02 40.07
CA SER A 167 -9.10 -38.94 41.20
C SER A 167 -10.41 -39.52 41.73
N HIS A 168 -11.52 -38.79 41.60
CA HIS A 168 -12.87 -39.23 41.98
C HIS A 168 -13.58 -40.08 40.91
N LEU A 169 -13.08 -40.05 39.67
CA LEU A 169 -13.66 -40.75 38.52
C LEU A 169 -12.87 -42.01 38.13
N LYS A 170 -11.95 -42.46 38.99
CA LYS A 170 -11.08 -43.61 38.70
C LYS A 170 -11.85 -44.92 38.47
N ASP A 171 -12.95 -45.10 39.18
CA ASP A 171 -13.74 -46.33 39.17
C ASP A 171 -15.02 -46.23 38.30
N ASP A 172 -15.16 -45.13 37.54
CA ASP A 172 -16.32 -44.94 36.66
C ASP A 172 -16.19 -45.83 35.40
N PRO A 173 -17.22 -46.63 35.05
CA PRO A 173 -17.17 -47.51 33.89
C PRO A 173 -17.03 -46.78 32.54
N GLN A 174 -17.30 -45.48 32.48
CA GLN A 174 -17.13 -44.66 31.28
C GLN A 174 -15.71 -44.08 31.14
N VAL A 175 -14.86 -44.22 32.15
CA VAL A 175 -13.50 -43.67 32.17
C VAL A 175 -12.48 -44.78 31.96
N ARG A 176 -11.65 -44.63 30.92
CA ARG A 176 -10.55 -45.56 30.64
C ARG A 176 -9.20 -44.87 30.81
N TRP A 177 -8.42 -45.35 31.77
CA TRP A 177 -7.04 -44.91 31.95
C TRP A 177 -6.13 -45.58 30.92
N ILE A 178 -5.45 -44.76 30.12
CA ILE A 178 -4.43 -45.19 29.18
C ILE A 178 -3.08 -44.86 29.82
N LEU A 179 -2.42 -45.89 30.36
CA LEU A 179 -1.05 -45.76 30.86
C LEU A 179 -0.12 -45.87 29.65
N SER A 180 0.70 -44.85 29.40
CA SER A 180 1.80 -45.00 28.45
C SER A 180 2.92 -45.77 29.15
N ASP A 181 3.15 -47.02 28.75
CA ASP A 181 4.37 -47.73 29.12
C ASP A 181 5.57 -46.94 28.55
N VAL A 182 6.33 -46.30 29.44
CA VAL A 182 7.46 -45.43 29.07
C VAL A 182 8.64 -46.31 28.65
N THR A 183 8.65 -46.70 27.39
CA THR A 183 9.89 -46.86 26.59
C THR A 183 9.97 -45.80 25.51
N THR A 184 9.43 -44.61 25.78
CA THR A 184 9.64 -43.44 24.95
C THR A 184 10.91 -42.75 25.41
N THR A 185 11.95 -42.86 24.58
CA THR A 185 13.07 -41.93 24.55
C THR A 185 12.57 -40.52 24.84
N PRO A 186 13.19 -39.78 25.78
CA PRO A 186 12.75 -38.44 26.10
C PRO A 186 12.70 -37.65 24.79
N LEU A 187 11.53 -37.09 24.47
CA LEU A 187 11.39 -36.09 23.41
C LEU A 187 12.52 -35.10 23.65
N VAL A 188 13.43 -35.04 22.67
CA VAL A 188 14.65 -34.24 22.71
C VAL A 188 14.27 -32.90 23.29
N THR A 189 14.75 -32.63 24.52
CA THR A 189 14.69 -31.29 25.06
C THR A 189 15.44 -30.46 24.05
N THR A 190 14.73 -29.65 23.27
CA THR A 190 15.35 -28.61 22.47
C THR A 190 16.04 -27.70 23.46
N ARG A 191 17.30 -28.03 23.78
CA ARG A 191 18.22 -27.06 24.35
C ARG A 191 18.19 -25.92 23.36
N ARG A 192 17.70 -24.76 23.82
CA ARG A 192 18.05 -23.50 23.18
C ARG A 192 19.56 -23.48 23.14
N VAL A 193 20.13 -23.83 22.00
CA VAL A 193 21.53 -23.56 21.73
C VAL A 193 21.56 -22.04 21.65
N ALA A 194 22.17 -21.42 22.67
CA ALA A 194 22.58 -20.04 22.54
C ALA A 194 23.51 -20.03 21.32
N ILE A 195 23.07 -19.41 20.24
CA ILE A 195 23.95 -19.12 19.12
C ILE A 195 24.93 -18.09 19.68
N GLU A 196 26.17 -18.51 19.94
CA GLU A 196 27.25 -17.57 20.14
C GLU A 196 27.42 -16.82 18.82
N LEU A 197 27.02 -15.55 18.83
CA LEU A 197 27.27 -14.66 17.72
C LEU A 197 28.79 -14.54 17.59
N PRO A 198 29.38 -14.71 16.38
CA PRO A 198 30.82 -14.72 16.16
C PRO A 198 31.51 -13.36 16.39
N MET A 199 30.79 -12.39 16.92
CA MET A 199 31.25 -11.05 17.24
C MET A 199 30.64 -10.64 18.57
N ASP A 200 31.46 -10.02 19.42
CA ASP A 200 30.95 -9.23 20.53
C ASP A 200 30.00 -8.19 19.96
N VAL A 201 28.71 -8.33 20.26
CA VAL A 201 27.72 -7.30 19.93
C VAL A 201 28.09 -6.08 20.77
N ALA A 202 28.88 -5.19 20.19
CA ALA A 202 29.14 -3.88 20.76
C ALA A 202 27.81 -3.13 20.73
N VAL A 203 27.11 -3.14 21.85
CA VAL A 203 25.90 -2.35 21.99
C VAL A 203 26.35 -0.89 21.99
N PRO A 204 25.88 -0.07 21.02
CA PRO A 204 26.29 1.32 20.96
C PRO A 204 25.94 1.99 22.30
N ASN A 205 26.89 2.73 22.86
CA ASN A 205 26.67 3.53 24.06
C ASN A 205 26.60 5.01 23.63
N PRO A 206 25.47 5.70 23.83
CA PRO A 206 24.32 5.28 24.61
C PRO A 206 23.41 4.26 23.90
N LEU A 207 22.96 3.28 24.69
CA LEU A 207 22.06 2.18 24.32
C LEU A 207 20.72 2.67 23.78
N PHE A 208 20.34 3.87 24.20
CA PHE A 208 19.18 4.62 23.77
C PHE A 208 19.64 5.99 23.30
N PRO A 209 19.06 6.55 22.22
CA PRO A 209 19.29 7.94 21.88
C PRO A 209 18.95 8.83 23.09
N ASP A 210 19.64 9.97 23.21
CA ASP A 210 19.43 10.93 24.32
C ASP A 210 17.93 11.18 24.53
N SER A 211 17.48 11.30 25.78
CA SER A 211 16.13 11.72 26.14
C SER A 211 15.67 13.03 25.50
N SER A 212 16.61 13.85 25.02
CA SER A 212 16.36 15.02 24.17
C SER A 212 15.96 14.68 22.72
N MET A 213 16.34 13.49 22.21
CA MET A 213 15.92 12.96 20.91
C MET A 213 14.47 12.46 21.00
N ARG A 214 13.54 13.34 20.66
CA ARG A 214 12.12 13.01 20.50
C ARG A 214 11.90 12.10 19.27
N PHE A 215 12.17 10.81 19.41
CA PHE A 215 12.03 9.84 18.32
C PHE A 215 10.57 9.64 17.90
N LEU A 216 9.63 9.75 18.85
CA LEU A 216 8.18 9.72 18.58
C LEU A 216 7.66 10.99 17.84
N ASP A 217 8.42 12.09 17.90
CA ASP A 217 8.12 13.32 17.15
C ASP A 217 8.85 13.36 15.79
N ARG A 218 9.75 12.41 15.49
CA ARG A 218 10.32 12.25 14.13
C ARG A 218 9.28 11.63 13.21
N ARG A 219 8.29 12.43 12.84
CA ARG A 219 7.51 12.19 11.63
C ARG A 219 8.37 12.65 10.47
N ILE A 220 8.59 11.77 9.50
CA ILE A 220 9.14 12.22 8.22
C ILE A 220 7.92 12.75 7.47
N ASP A 221 7.86 14.06 7.27
CA ASP A 221 6.76 14.67 6.56
C ASP A 221 6.84 14.26 5.08
N VAL A 222 5.78 13.66 4.56
CA VAL A 222 5.64 13.41 3.12
C VAL A 222 4.82 14.55 2.54
N ILE A 223 5.34 15.17 1.48
CA ILE A 223 4.82 16.42 0.94
C ILE A 223 4.60 16.24 -0.55
N SER A 224 3.43 16.64 -1.05
CA SER A 224 3.12 16.68 -2.48
C SER A 224 3.39 18.06 -3.09
N PHE A 225 3.42 18.15 -4.42
CA PHE A 225 3.52 19.43 -5.14
C PHE A 225 2.46 20.44 -4.68
N THR A 226 1.19 20.02 -4.56
CA THR A 226 0.09 20.86 -4.06
C THR A 226 0.37 21.35 -2.64
N GLY A 227 0.91 20.49 -1.77
CA GLY A 227 1.33 20.86 -0.42
C GLY A 227 2.43 21.92 -0.37
N ILE A 228 3.36 21.90 -1.34
CA ILE A 228 4.40 22.93 -1.50
C ILE A 228 3.79 24.23 -2.04
N LYS A 229 2.97 24.13 -3.09
CA LYS A 229 2.28 25.28 -3.70
C LYS A 229 1.44 26.03 -2.67
N SER A 230 0.65 25.30 -1.89
CA SER A 230 -0.17 25.85 -0.80
C SER A 230 0.67 26.59 0.23
N ARG A 231 1.81 26.02 0.68
CA ARG A 231 2.75 26.67 1.61
C ARG A 231 3.40 27.93 1.04
N LEU A 232 3.81 27.90 -0.22
CA LEU A 232 4.40 29.06 -0.89
C LEU A 232 3.37 30.20 -1.03
N LEU A 233 2.11 29.88 -1.29
CA LEU A 233 1.02 30.86 -1.35
C LEU A 233 0.60 31.35 0.06
N SER A 234 0.58 30.47 1.07
CA SER A 234 0.17 30.77 2.44
C SER A 234 1.25 31.44 3.30
N SER A 235 2.48 31.59 2.80
CA SER A 235 3.49 32.51 3.34
C SER A 235 3.00 33.98 3.42
N SER A 236 1.81 34.28 2.87
CA SER A 236 1.02 35.51 3.09
C SER A 236 0.08 35.46 4.32
N GLY A 237 0.23 34.47 5.20
CA GLY A 237 -0.42 34.39 6.50
C GLY A 237 -1.76 33.64 6.52
N ARG A 238 -1.72 32.32 6.73
CA ARG A 238 -2.69 31.55 7.55
C ARG A 238 -2.22 30.09 7.71
N ASP A 239 -2.08 29.68 8.97
CA ASP A 239 -1.82 28.31 9.40
C ASP A 239 -2.96 27.37 8.95
N LEU A 240 -2.62 26.27 8.28
CA LEU A 240 -3.54 25.15 8.08
C LEU A 240 -2.85 23.84 8.43
N SER A 241 -3.59 23.07 9.21
CA SER A 241 -3.25 21.85 9.91
C SER A 241 -2.68 20.74 9.03
N ARG A 242 -1.63 20.12 9.59
CA ARG A 242 -1.13 18.74 9.41
C ARG A 242 -2.15 17.80 8.72
N ILE A 243 -1.81 17.36 7.52
CA ILE A 243 -2.50 16.27 6.81
C ILE A 243 -2.06 14.95 7.46
N ASP A 244 -3.04 14.11 7.78
CA ASP A 244 -2.91 12.89 8.58
C ASP A 244 -2.65 11.67 7.68
N PHE A 245 -1.81 10.74 8.14
CA PHE A 245 -1.55 9.48 7.45
C PHE A 245 -2.77 8.57 7.59
N GLY A 246 -3.50 8.30 6.49
CA GLY A 246 -4.52 7.25 6.55
C GLY A 246 -5.62 7.24 5.48
N GLN A 247 -5.54 8.03 4.41
CA GLN A 247 -6.45 7.85 3.28
C GLN A 247 -5.67 7.53 2.01
N ASP A 248 -6.26 6.63 1.23
CA ASP A 248 -5.82 6.17 -0.08
C ASP A 248 -5.81 7.38 -1.02
N GLU A 249 -4.73 8.18 -0.96
CA GLU A 249 -4.51 9.43 -1.70
C GLU A 249 -4.14 9.18 -3.18
N ARG A 250 -4.62 8.09 -3.78
CA ARG A 250 -4.42 7.81 -5.22
C ARG A 250 -5.04 8.88 -6.14
N HIS A 251 -5.84 9.78 -5.60
CA HIS A 251 -6.30 11.00 -6.25
C HIS A 251 -6.16 12.21 -5.32
N SER A 252 -4.95 12.44 -4.79
CA SER A 252 -4.63 13.64 -3.99
C SER A 252 -4.80 14.92 -4.82
N GLU A 253 -5.97 15.54 -4.70
CA GLU A 253 -6.23 16.99 -4.66
C GLU A 253 -5.41 17.93 -5.59
N GLU A 254 -5.05 17.50 -6.80
CA GLU A 254 -4.37 18.35 -7.79
C GLU A 254 -5.35 19.06 -8.75
N TYR A 255 -6.62 19.18 -8.34
CA TYR A 255 -7.62 19.80 -9.18
C TYR A 255 -8.31 20.92 -8.41
N ASP A 256 -7.95 22.12 -8.86
CA ASP A 256 -8.77 23.33 -8.85
C ASP A 256 -8.63 24.26 -7.63
N ALA A 257 -7.55 25.05 -7.62
CA ALA A 257 -7.54 26.36 -6.97
C ALA A 257 -7.79 27.45 -8.03
N GLY A 258 -8.91 27.34 -8.74
CA GLY A 258 -9.35 28.26 -9.78
C GLY A 258 -10.85 28.20 -10.01
N PHE A 259 -11.65 27.99 -8.94
CA PHE A 259 -13.11 27.97 -9.04
C PHE A 259 -13.64 29.38 -9.34
N VAL A 260 -13.69 29.75 -10.62
CA VAL A 260 -14.63 30.77 -11.08
C VAL A 260 -16.00 30.10 -11.03
N LEU A 261 -16.91 30.61 -10.21
CA LEU A 261 -18.34 30.34 -10.31
C LEU A 261 -18.81 30.82 -11.69
N THR A 262 -18.63 30.00 -12.73
CA THR A 262 -19.19 30.31 -14.04
C THR A 262 -20.67 29.95 -14.02
N THR A 263 -21.50 30.99 -14.05
CA THR A 263 -22.85 30.96 -14.62
C THR A 263 -22.92 29.99 -15.80
N PRO A 264 -23.95 29.13 -15.90
CA PRO A 264 -24.04 28.14 -16.96
C PRO A 264 -23.95 28.83 -18.32
N ALA A 265 -22.93 28.46 -19.09
CA ALA A 265 -22.80 28.88 -20.47
C ALA A 265 -24.02 28.36 -21.28
N PRO A 266 -24.49 29.10 -22.30
CA PRO A 266 -25.64 28.69 -23.11
C PRO A 266 -25.44 27.32 -23.76
N LEU A 267 -26.54 26.59 -23.93
CA LEU A 267 -26.73 25.23 -24.47
C LEU A 267 -26.22 24.96 -25.93
N ALA A 268 -25.13 25.60 -26.36
CA ALA A 268 -24.62 25.49 -27.74
C ALA A 268 -23.19 24.93 -27.86
N GLN A 269 -22.50 24.60 -26.77
CA GLN A 269 -21.12 24.10 -26.83
C GLN A 269 -21.08 22.56 -26.87
N ARG A 270 -20.63 22.02 -28.02
CA ARG A 270 -20.22 20.62 -28.21
C ARG A 270 -18.84 20.37 -27.56
N GLU A 271 -18.63 20.83 -26.33
CA GLU A 271 -17.33 20.77 -25.65
C GLU A 271 -17.50 20.13 -24.27
N LEU A 272 -16.47 19.40 -23.82
CA LEU A 272 -16.46 18.87 -22.45
C LEU A 272 -16.45 20.02 -21.43
N PRO A 273 -17.20 19.91 -20.33
CA PRO A 273 -17.32 20.99 -19.35
C PRO A 273 -15.96 21.37 -18.75
N HIS A 274 -15.82 22.60 -18.28
CA HIS A 274 -14.62 23.05 -17.56
C HIS A 274 -14.72 22.62 -16.10
N SER A 275 -14.48 21.33 -15.83
CA SER A 275 -14.60 20.78 -14.49
C SER A 275 -13.46 19.84 -14.13
N ARG A 276 -13.31 19.60 -12.83
CA ARG A 276 -12.38 18.62 -12.27
C ARG A 276 -12.61 17.22 -12.84
N GLU A 277 -13.88 16.85 -13.00
CA GLU A 277 -14.31 15.56 -13.53
C GLU A 277 -13.82 15.34 -14.95
N THR A 278 -13.78 16.38 -15.80
CA THR A 278 -13.17 16.26 -17.13
C THR A 278 -11.69 15.94 -17.06
N GLY A 279 -10.96 16.54 -16.12
CA GLY A 279 -9.54 16.22 -15.89
C GLY A 279 -9.36 14.74 -15.56
N LEU A 280 -10.11 14.24 -14.58
CA LEU A 280 -10.06 12.83 -14.14
C LEU A 280 -10.37 11.86 -15.28
N ILE A 281 -11.39 12.15 -16.09
CA ILE A 281 -11.76 11.30 -17.22
C ILE A 281 -10.62 11.24 -18.25
N LEU A 282 -10.06 12.39 -18.63
CA LEU A 282 -9.04 12.44 -19.68
C LEU A 282 -7.74 11.74 -19.22
N HIS A 283 -7.35 11.91 -17.97
CA HIS A 283 -6.23 11.19 -17.34
C HIS A 283 -6.48 9.68 -17.37
N GLN A 284 -7.62 9.22 -16.85
CA GLN A 284 -7.98 7.80 -16.82
C GLN A 284 -8.00 7.17 -18.22
N ILE A 285 -8.50 7.89 -19.23
CA ILE A 285 -8.47 7.42 -20.62
C ILE A 285 -7.03 7.32 -21.12
N LEU A 286 -6.20 8.36 -20.97
CA LEU A 286 -4.82 8.37 -21.47
C LEU A 286 -3.93 7.33 -20.77
N GLU A 287 -4.19 7.05 -19.50
CA GLU A 287 -3.55 5.99 -18.72
C GLU A 287 -3.80 4.60 -19.33
N HIS A 288 -5.06 4.29 -19.68
CA HIS A 288 -5.47 2.94 -20.04
C HIS A 288 -5.56 2.70 -21.56
N ILE A 289 -5.62 3.75 -22.37
CA ILE A 289 -5.82 3.60 -23.81
C ILE A 289 -4.60 2.99 -24.50
N ASP A 290 -4.87 2.08 -25.43
CA ASP A 290 -3.86 1.49 -26.28
C ASP A 290 -3.44 2.47 -27.39
N PHE A 291 -2.21 2.95 -27.31
CA PHE A 291 -1.63 3.86 -28.31
C PHE A 291 -1.51 3.22 -29.69
N TYR A 292 -1.32 1.90 -29.77
CA TYR A 292 -1.25 1.20 -31.05
C TYR A 292 -2.58 1.30 -31.81
N THR A 293 -3.70 1.10 -31.12
CA THR A 293 -5.04 1.28 -31.68
C THR A 293 -5.23 2.71 -32.22
N ILE A 294 -4.78 3.73 -31.48
CA ILE A 294 -4.91 5.13 -31.89
C ILE A 294 -4.04 5.44 -33.11
N ARG A 295 -2.85 4.84 -33.20
CA ARG A 295 -1.98 4.93 -34.37
C ARG A 295 -2.63 4.39 -35.64
N MET A 296 -3.49 3.37 -35.53
CA MET A 296 -4.18 2.77 -36.67
C MET A 296 -5.41 3.57 -37.13
N ALA A 297 -5.98 4.41 -36.27
CA ALA A 297 -7.16 5.21 -36.58
C ALA A 297 -6.79 6.42 -37.46
N LYS A 298 -7.49 6.59 -38.60
CA LYS A 298 -7.22 7.69 -39.54
C LYS A 298 -7.77 9.03 -39.08
N ASN A 299 -8.80 9.00 -38.23
CA ASN A 299 -9.49 10.17 -37.69
C ASN A 299 -10.03 9.87 -36.29
N HIS A 300 -10.53 10.90 -35.60
CA HIS A 300 -11.05 10.76 -34.23
C HIS A 300 -12.32 9.90 -34.13
N GLU A 301 -13.15 9.82 -35.18
CA GLU A 301 -14.37 8.98 -35.18
C GLU A 301 -14.00 7.49 -35.24
N GLU A 302 -12.94 7.17 -35.97
CA GLU A 302 -12.38 5.83 -36.09
C GLU A 302 -11.84 5.31 -34.75
N VAL A 303 -11.43 6.17 -33.81
CA VAL A 303 -11.02 5.73 -32.46
C VAL A 303 -12.14 4.97 -31.75
N LEU A 304 -13.39 5.33 -32.03
CA LEU A 304 -14.57 4.73 -31.40
C LEU A 304 -15.06 3.46 -32.12
N THR A 305 -14.54 3.17 -33.31
CA THR A 305 -15.01 2.06 -34.17
C THR A 305 -13.92 1.04 -34.49
N CYS A 306 -12.65 1.43 -34.58
CA CYS A 306 -11.51 0.57 -34.92
C CYS A 306 -11.21 -0.47 -33.84
N SER A 307 -11.52 -0.21 -32.58
CA SER A 307 -11.35 -1.18 -31.49
C SER A 307 -12.48 -1.04 -30.47
N PRO A 308 -13.20 -2.14 -30.15
CA PRO A 308 -14.14 -2.16 -29.04
C PRO A 308 -13.48 -1.81 -27.69
N GLY A 309 -12.17 -2.02 -27.54
CA GLY A 309 -11.43 -1.73 -26.31
C GLY A 309 -11.34 -0.23 -26.00
N SER A 310 -10.89 0.57 -26.97
CA SER A 310 -10.76 2.03 -26.80
C SER A 310 -12.10 2.71 -26.57
N ALA A 311 -13.12 2.30 -27.33
CA ALA A 311 -14.51 2.73 -27.12
C ALA A 311 -15.00 2.44 -25.70
N LYS A 312 -14.76 1.22 -25.21
CA LYS A 312 -15.17 0.79 -23.87
C LYS A 312 -14.49 1.62 -22.77
N ILE A 313 -13.18 1.89 -22.88
CA ILE A 313 -12.45 2.69 -21.89
C ILE A 313 -13.02 4.11 -21.80
N ILE A 314 -13.31 4.74 -22.94
CA ILE A 314 -13.92 6.08 -23.00
C ILE A 314 -15.32 6.04 -22.37
N ASP A 315 -16.13 5.05 -22.74
CA ASP A 315 -17.50 4.92 -22.25
C ASP A 315 -17.58 4.62 -20.74
N GLU A 316 -16.65 3.81 -20.21
CA GLU A 316 -16.55 3.50 -18.79
C GLU A 316 -16.08 4.70 -17.99
N SER A 317 -15.08 5.44 -18.48
CA SER A 317 -14.57 6.65 -17.83
C SER A 317 -15.65 7.75 -17.78
N LEU A 318 -16.37 7.97 -18.88
CA LEU A 318 -17.47 8.93 -18.92
C LEU A 318 -18.62 8.54 -17.98
N ARG A 319 -18.99 7.26 -17.95
CA ARG A 319 -20.04 6.76 -17.04
C ARG A 319 -19.64 6.89 -15.58
N ALA A 320 -18.38 6.64 -15.24
CA ALA A 320 -17.92 6.70 -13.86
C ALA A 320 -18.03 8.11 -13.25
N HIS A 321 -17.74 9.15 -14.04
CA HIS A 321 -17.61 10.52 -13.53
C HIS A 321 -18.74 11.47 -13.93
N PHE A 322 -19.45 11.23 -15.04
CA PHE A 322 -20.54 12.11 -15.52
C PHE A 322 -21.96 11.52 -15.45
N ALA A 323 -22.15 10.33 -14.85
CA ALA A 323 -23.49 9.73 -14.74
C ALA A 323 -24.54 10.63 -14.05
N THR A 324 -24.10 11.54 -13.16
CA THR A 324 -24.96 12.47 -12.41
C THR A 324 -24.88 13.91 -12.91
N TYR A 325 -24.15 14.18 -14.00
CA TYR A 325 -23.88 15.54 -14.47
C TYR A 325 -25.09 16.13 -15.21
N PRO A 326 -25.53 17.36 -14.88
CA PRO A 326 -26.65 18.00 -15.57
C PRO A 326 -26.31 18.27 -17.04
N ASN A 327 -27.22 17.91 -17.95
CA ASN A 327 -27.06 18.03 -19.41
C ASN A 327 -25.99 17.11 -20.04
N PHE A 328 -25.70 15.95 -19.43
CA PHE A 328 -24.84 14.94 -20.04
C PHE A 328 -25.48 14.37 -21.32
N ASP A 329 -24.85 14.65 -22.47
CA ASP A 329 -25.12 13.95 -23.73
C ASP A 329 -24.00 12.92 -23.96
N PRO A 330 -24.28 11.61 -23.76
CA PRO A 330 -23.28 10.57 -23.88
C PRO A 330 -22.63 10.51 -25.26
N ILE A 331 -23.34 10.91 -26.32
CA ILE A 331 -22.83 10.81 -27.69
C ILE A 331 -21.83 11.94 -27.94
N VAL A 332 -22.22 13.17 -27.63
CA VAL A 332 -21.37 14.35 -27.85
C VAL A 332 -20.10 14.28 -26.99
N PHE A 333 -20.21 13.87 -25.73
CA PHE A 333 -19.06 13.81 -24.82
C PHE A 333 -18.08 12.70 -25.22
N ARG A 334 -18.60 11.58 -25.74
CA ARG A 334 -17.80 10.47 -26.25
C ARG A 334 -17.02 10.86 -27.49
N GLU A 335 -17.66 11.53 -28.44
CA GLU A 335 -17.00 12.05 -29.64
C GLU A 335 -15.91 13.07 -29.30
N GLU A 336 -16.20 13.97 -28.36
CA GLU A 336 -15.26 15.01 -27.95
C GLU A 336 -14.06 14.44 -27.17
N ALA A 337 -14.28 13.47 -26.27
CA ALA A 337 -13.21 12.76 -25.59
C ALA A 337 -12.31 12.01 -26.59
N ALA A 338 -12.91 11.32 -27.58
CA ALA A 338 -12.15 10.65 -28.64
C ALA A 338 -11.33 11.64 -29.48
N ARG A 339 -11.90 12.81 -29.79
CA ARG A 339 -11.21 13.90 -30.50
C ARG A 339 -9.98 14.39 -29.74
N ILE A 340 -10.13 14.70 -28.45
CA ILE A 340 -9.03 15.18 -27.61
C ILE A 340 -7.92 14.14 -27.52
N VAL A 341 -8.28 12.88 -27.29
CA VAL A 341 -7.30 11.77 -27.16
C VAL A 341 -6.57 11.52 -28.48
N TRP A 342 -7.31 11.45 -29.59
CA TRP A 342 -6.70 11.26 -30.91
C TRP A 342 -5.77 12.42 -31.27
N ASN A 343 -6.20 13.66 -31.07
CA ASN A 343 -5.37 14.85 -31.31
C ASN A 343 -4.09 14.81 -30.47
N THR A 344 -4.21 14.54 -29.17
CA THR A 344 -3.08 14.51 -28.24
C THR A 344 -2.03 13.48 -28.64
N LEU A 345 -2.47 12.30 -29.09
CA LEU A 345 -1.55 11.19 -29.37
C LEU A 345 -0.95 11.23 -30.78
N THR A 346 -1.63 11.85 -31.75
CA THR A 346 -1.22 11.85 -33.17
C THR A 346 -0.57 13.15 -33.62
N THR A 347 -0.75 14.25 -32.89
CA THR A 347 -0.14 15.55 -33.24
C THR A 347 1.37 15.50 -32.97
N PRO A 348 2.22 15.94 -33.91
CA PRO A 348 3.65 16.06 -33.69
C PRO A 348 3.99 17.02 -32.54
N LEU A 349 4.79 16.55 -31.58
CA LEU A 349 5.22 17.32 -30.42
C LEU A 349 6.44 18.21 -30.67
N ASN A 350 7.20 17.93 -31.73
CA ASN A 350 8.40 18.68 -32.09
C ASN A 350 8.69 18.60 -33.59
N ASP A 351 9.73 19.31 -34.02
CA ASP A 351 10.19 19.36 -35.42
C ASP A 351 10.73 18.01 -35.94
N ARG A 352 10.97 17.04 -35.06
CA ARG A 352 11.38 15.67 -35.43
C ARG A 352 10.18 14.75 -35.68
N ASN A 353 8.98 15.30 -35.74
CA ASN A 353 7.74 14.56 -35.91
C ASN A 353 7.50 13.51 -34.81
N LEU A 354 7.90 13.81 -33.57
CA LEU A 354 7.64 12.98 -32.40
C LEU A 354 6.13 12.88 -32.13
N ARG A 355 5.56 11.67 -32.24
CA ARG A 355 4.14 11.41 -31.94
C ARG A 355 4.02 10.37 -30.84
N LEU A 356 3.17 10.63 -29.85
CA LEU A 356 3.03 9.74 -28.70
C LEU A 356 2.49 8.36 -29.09
N CYS A 357 1.61 8.29 -30.11
CA CYS A 357 1.07 7.02 -30.60
C CYS A 357 2.13 6.09 -31.23
N GLU A 358 3.32 6.61 -31.56
CA GLU A 358 4.44 5.84 -32.14
C GLU A 358 5.45 5.39 -31.09
N ILE A 359 5.23 5.72 -29.82
CA ILE A 359 6.17 5.40 -28.75
C ILE A 359 5.88 4.04 -28.14
N ASP A 360 6.82 3.12 -28.32
CA ASP A 360 6.75 1.76 -27.77
C ASP A 360 7.20 1.73 -26.31
N LYS A 361 8.37 2.31 -26.01
CA LYS A 361 8.96 2.34 -24.67
C LYS A 361 8.41 3.49 -23.82
N LYS A 362 7.42 3.18 -22.98
CA LYS A 362 6.77 4.13 -22.09
C LYS A 362 6.31 3.48 -20.79
N THR A 363 6.22 4.29 -19.75
CA THR A 363 5.59 3.97 -18.46
C THR A 363 4.63 5.10 -18.13
N ARG A 364 3.45 4.77 -17.61
CA ARG A 364 2.40 5.71 -17.23
C ARG A 364 2.20 5.68 -15.71
N GLU A 365 1.69 6.77 -15.16
CA GLU A 365 1.38 6.90 -13.72
C GLU A 365 2.55 6.48 -12.83
N THR A 366 3.71 7.07 -13.06
CA THR A 366 4.94 6.71 -12.33
C THR A 366 4.98 7.44 -11.01
N GLU A 367 4.69 6.72 -9.93
CA GLU A 367 4.89 7.17 -8.55
C GLU A 367 6.38 7.33 -8.23
N PHE A 368 6.74 8.41 -7.54
CA PHE A 368 8.09 8.59 -7.02
C PHE A 368 8.10 9.17 -5.61
N TYR A 369 9.12 8.75 -4.86
CA TYR A 369 9.51 9.34 -3.59
C TYR A 369 10.92 9.87 -3.72
N SER A 370 11.11 11.16 -3.46
CA SER A 370 12.43 11.76 -3.43
C SER A 370 12.67 12.47 -2.12
N LYS A 371 13.90 12.49 -1.63
CA LYS A 371 14.24 13.47 -0.60
C LYS A 371 14.02 14.88 -1.19
N PRO A 372 13.47 15.83 -0.43
CA PRO A 372 13.36 17.20 -0.85
C PRO A 372 14.78 17.65 -1.20
N PHE A 373 14.93 18.00 -2.47
CA PHE A 373 16.15 18.62 -2.95
C PHE A 373 16.24 20.01 -2.34
N SER A 374 17.45 20.57 -2.24
CA SER A 374 17.63 22.01 -2.17
C SER A 374 17.11 22.58 -3.50
N LEU A 375 15.80 22.79 -3.61
CA LEU A 375 15.22 23.45 -4.77
C LEU A 375 15.90 24.82 -4.89
N PRO A 376 16.24 25.29 -6.10
CA PRO A 376 16.95 26.55 -6.26
C PRO A 376 16.26 27.66 -5.46
N ASN A 377 17.02 28.33 -4.59
CA ASN A 377 16.51 29.36 -3.67
C ASN A 377 15.67 30.45 -4.37
N ALA A 378 15.94 30.69 -5.66
CA ALA A 378 15.21 31.63 -6.50
C ALA A 378 13.70 31.32 -6.63
N LEU A 379 13.30 30.06 -6.54
CA LEU A 379 11.91 29.62 -6.76
C LEU A 379 11.13 29.36 -5.46
N LEU A 380 11.86 29.15 -4.36
CA LEU A 380 11.31 29.01 -3.01
C LEU A 380 11.07 30.36 -2.30
N ARG A 381 11.38 31.50 -2.94
CA ARG A 381 11.22 32.86 -2.37
C ARG A 381 11.72 32.99 -0.91
N GLY A 382 12.82 32.31 -0.58
CA GLY A 382 13.41 32.36 0.76
C GLY A 382 12.80 31.41 1.81
N SER A 383 11.89 30.49 1.45
CA SER A 383 11.52 29.39 2.35
C SER A 383 12.58 28.29 2.28
N THR A 384 13.64 28.45 3.06
CA THR A 384 14.69 27.44 3.22
C THR A 384 14.19 26.37 4.19
N ASP A 385 14.35 25.10 3.81
CA ASP A 385 14.03 23.88 4.56
C ASP A 385 12.61 23.33 4.39
N ILE A 386 12.43 22.59 3.28
CA ILE A 386 11.45 21.52 3.21
C ILE A 386 12.13 20.28 3.81
N ASP A 387 11.92 20.01 5.10
CA ASP A 387 12.31 18.74 5.73
C ASP A 387 11.24 17.67 5.41
N GLY A 388 11.63 16.49 4.92
CA GLY A 388 10.66 15.43 4.59
C GLY A 388 11.04 14.46 3.46
N PHE A 389 10.04 13.85 2.83
CA PHE A 389 10.09 13.27 1.48
C PHE A 389 9.09 13.99 0.58
N LEU A 390 9.47 14.21 -0.66
CA LEU A 390 8.59 14.63 -1.73
C LEU A 390 7.96 13.40 -2.37
N HIS A 391 6.64 13.40 -2.47
CA HIS A 391 5.86 12.39 -3.15
C HIS A 391 5.12 13.01 -4.33
N GLY A 392 5.06 12.28 -5.44
CA GLY A 392 4.36 12.74 -6.63
C GLY A 392 4.17 11.63 -7.65
N PHE A 393 3.34 11.91 -8.65
CA PHE A 393 3.03 11.03 -9.77
C PHE A 393 3.39 11.75 -11.06
N ILE A 394 4.06 11.04 -11.96
CA ILE A 394 4.37 11.52 -13.31
C ILE A 394 3.46 10.78 -14.29
N ASP A 395 2.58 11.50 -14.99
CA ASP A 395 1.55 10.88 -15.82
C ASP A 395 2.14 9.94 -16.89
N MET A 396 3.22 10.35 -17.56
CA MET A 396 3.93 9.48 -18.48
C MET A 396 5.41 9.82 -18.63
N ILE A 397 6.24 8.77 -18.61
CA ILE A 397 7.66 8.81 -18.97
C ILE A 397 7.86 7.95 -20.21
N PHE A 398 8.61 8.43 -21.19
CA PHE A 398 8.87 7.66 -22.40
C PHE A 398 10.27 7.87 -22.96
N GLU A 399 10.72 6.92 -23.77
CA GLU A 399 12.03 6.94 -24.43
C GLU A 399 11.87 7.18 -25.93
N PHE A 400 12.59 8.16 -26.47
CA PHE A 400 12.66 8.46 -27.90
C PHE A 400 14.07 8.88 -28.29
N GLU A 401 14.65 8.24 -29.32
CA GLU A 401 16.03 8.47 -29.76
C GLU A 401 17.04 8.44 -28.59
N ASP A 402 16.97 7.39 -27.76
CA ASP A 402 17.82 7.17 -26.56
C ASP A 402 17.72 8.25 -25.47
N ARG A 403 16.72 9.14 -25.55
CA ARG A 403 16.43 10.18 -24.55
C ARG A 403 15.12 9.90 -23.82
N PHE A 404 15.11 10.13 -22.52
CA PHE A 404 13.93 10.07 -21.68
C PHE A 404 13.21 11.41 -21.61
N TYR A 405 11.90 11.38 -21.77
CA TYR A 405 11.02 12.54 -21.72
C TYR A 405 9.91 12.33 -20.69
N ILE A 406 9.39 13.42 -20.17
CA ILE A 406 8.19 13.44 -19.32
C ILE A 406 7.05 14.09 -20.09
N VAL A 407 5.84 13.58 -19.88
CA VAL A 407 4.59 14.22 -20.28
C VAL A 407 3.71 14.36 -19.06
N ASP A 408 3.13 15.54 -18.94
CA ASP A 408 2.12 15.88 -17.96
C ASP A 408 0.90 16.46 -18.68
N TRP A 409 -0.29 15.90 -18.40
CA TRP A 409 -1.53 16.23 -19.08
C TRP A 409 -2.30 17.30 -18.32
N LYS A 410 -2.55 18.44 -18.97
CA LYS A 410 -3.33 19.55 -18.39
C LYS A 410 -4.70 19.66 -19.08
N SER A 411 -5.76 19.58 -18.29
CA SER A 411 -7.15 19.82 -18.74
C SER A 411 -7.61 21.27 -18.54
N ASN A 412 -6.71 22.15 -18.10
CA ASN A 412 -6.99 23.55 -17.77
C ASN A 412 -7.66 24.28 -18.94
N PHE A 413 -8.72 25.03 -18.63
CA PHE A 413 -9.28 26.01 -19.55
C PHE A 413 -8.51 27.32 -19.42
N ILE A 414 -8.06 27.87 -20.54
CA ILE A 414 -7.35 29.16 -20.58
C ILE A 414 -8.17 30.15 -21.41
N GLU A 415 -8.63 31.21 -20.77
CA GLU A 415 -9.26 32.33 -21.45
C GLU A 415 -8.26 32.99 -22.41
N GLY A 416 -8.65 33.17 -23.68
CA GLY A 416 -7.77 33.72 -24.72
C GLY A 416 -7.12 32.68 -25.63
N GLY A 417 -7.08 31.40 -25.21
CA GLY A 417 -6.64 30.28 -26.04
C GLY A 417 -5.40 29.56 -25.53
N TYR A 418 -4.79 28.74 -26.40
CA TYR A 418 -3.69 27.82 -26.06
C TYR A 418 -2.43 28.09 -26.89
N ASP A 419 -2.24 29.33 -27.33
CA ASP A 419 -0.98 29.75 -27.95
C ASP A 419 0.13 29.89 -26.89
N PRO A 420 1.41 29.91 -27.31
CA PRO A 420 2.54 29.89 -26.39
C PRO A 420 2.53 31.00 -25.33
N GLN A 421 1.96 32.17 -25.61
CA GLN A 421 1.93 33.29 -24.67
C GLN A 421 0.95 33.04 -23.51
N HIS A 422 -0.24 32.53 -23.84
CA HIS A 422 -1.24 32.15 -22.84
C HIS A 422 -0.79 30.94 -22.03
N LEU A 423 -0.14 29.95 -22.67
CA LEU A 423 0.46 28.81 -21.95
C LEU A 423 1.53 29.27 -20.96
N ALA A 424 2.47 30.13 -21.37
CA ALA A 424 3.52 30.63 -20.48
C ALA A 424 2.96 31.40 -19.27
N SER A 425 1.89 32.18 -19.48
CA SER A 425 1.20 32.90 -18.40
C SER A 425 0.54 31.92 -17.42
N ASN A 426 -0.16 30.91 -17.93
CA ASN A 426 -0.79 29.88 -17.10
C ASN A 426 0.24 29.03 -16.34
N MET A 427 1.36 28.66 -16.98
CA MET A 427 2.46 27.92 -16.33
C MET A 427 3.02 28.69 -15.12
N ALA A 428 3.19 30.01 -15.25
CA ALA A 428 3.68 30.87 -14.18
C ALA A 428 2.65 31.04 -13.05
N GLU A 429 1.39 31.26 -13.40
CA GLU A 429 0.29 31.40 -12.43
C GLU A 429 0.08 30.12 -11.61
N MET A 430 0.08 28.96 -12.29
CA MET A 430 -0.16 27.67 -11.65
C MET A 430 1.05 27.10 -10.93
N ARG A 431 2.20 27.77 -11.03
CA ARG A 431 3.50 27.33 -10.51
C ARG A 431 3.96 25.98 -11.07
N TYR A 432 3.62 25.68 -12.32
CA TYR A 432 4.09 24.48 -13.01
C TYR A 432 5.59 24.54 -13.33
N ASP A 433 6.20 25.73 -13.28
CA ASP A 433 7.65 25.92 -13.25
C ASP A 433 8.33 25.10 -12.14
N LEU A 434 7.74 25.08 -10.95
CA LEU A 434 8.25 24.30 -9.82
C LEU A 434 8.03 22.79 -10.02
N GLN A 435 6.88 22.40 -10.57
CA GLN A 435 6.57 21.00 -10.86
C GLN A 435 7.54 20.40 -11.90
N ILE A 436 7.85 21.16 -12.95
CA ILE A 436 8.86 20.80 -13.96
C ILE A 436 10.19 20.44 -13.29
N LEU A 437 10.68 21.26 -12.36
CA LEU A 437 11.94 20.99 -11.68
C LEU A 437 11.86 19.74 -10.83
N ILE A 438 10.77 19.58 -10.08
CA ILE A 438 10.53 18.40 -9.24
C ILE A 438 10.59 17.12 -10.07
N TYR A 439 9.85 17.09 -11.19
CA TYR A 439 9.77 15.93 -12.08
C TYR A 439 11.10 15.69 -12.82
N ALA A 440 11.77 16.73 -13.29
CA ALA A 440 13.09 16.62 -13.90
C ALA A 440 14.11 15.99 -12.94
N CYS A 441 14.18 16.49 -11.70
CA CYS A 441 15.08 15.97 -10.68
C CYS A 441 14.81 14.50 -10.36
N ALA A 442 13.53 14.13 -10.21
CA ALA A 442 13.13 12.75 -9.97
C ALA A 442 13.57 11.83 -11.13
N LEU A 443 13.31 12.23 -12.38
CA LEU A 443 13.69 11.46 -13.56
C LEU A 443 15.21 11.36 -13.71
N ILE A 444 15.95 12.46 -13.61
CA ILE A 444 17.42 12.47 -13.73
C ILE A 444 18.05 11.54 -12.69
N ARG A 445 17.59 11.60 -11.44
CA ARG A 445 18.06 10.72 -10.37
C ARG A 445 17.77 9.25 -10.68
N TRP A 446 16.59 8.96 -11.21
CA TRP A 446 16.24 7.60 -11.63
C TRP A 446 17.16 7.11 -12.77
N ILE A 447 17.38 7.92 -13.81
CA ILE A 447 18.28 7.58 -14.93
C ILE A 447 19.70 7.30 -14.43
N LYS A 448 20.25 8.15 -13.55
CA LYS A 448 21.57 7.95 -12.94
C LYS A 448 21.69 6.63 -12.17
N THR A 449 20.57 6.14 -11.61
CA THR A 449 20.55 4.88 -10.86
C THR A 449 20.62 3.67 -11.78
N ILE A 450 19.95 3.74 -12.93
CA ILE A 450 19.91 2.62 -13.90
C ILE A 450 21.02 2.68 -14.95
N ASN A 451 21.67 3.83 -15.14
CA ASN A 451 22.71 4.04 -16.13
C ASN A 451 23.96 4.69 -15.51
N PRO A 452 25.01 3.90 -15.21
CA PRO A 452 26.27 4.41 -14.66
C PRO A 452 27.02 5.41 -15.56
N ASN A 453 26.76 5.39 -16.87
CA ASN A 453 27.37 6.29 -17.85
C ASN A 453 26.43 7.43 -18.25
N TYR A 454 25.59 7.88 -17.31
CA TYR A 454 24.67 8.97 -17.53
C TYR A 454 25.38 10.23 -18.07
N SER A 455 24.70 10.88 -19.00
CA SER A 455 25.09 12.15 -19.61
C SER A 455 23.80 12.88 -19.95
N TYR A 456 23.66 14.10 -19.42
CA TYR A 456 22.47 14.94 -19.57
C TYR A 456 22.08 15.08 -21.05
N ASP A 457 23.02 15.46 -21.90
CA ASP A 457 22.77 15.67 -23.33
C ASP A 457 22.40 14.43 -24.12
N ARG A 458 22.78 13.25 -23.65
CA ARG A 458 22.48 11.98 -24.33
C ARG A 458 21.18 11.36 -23.86
N HIS A 459 20.85 11.52 -22.58
CA HIS A 459 19.79 10.73 -21.96
C HIS A 459 18.58 11.57 -21.51
N PHE A 460 18.71 12.88 -21.29
CA PHE A 460 17.57 13.72 -20.92
C PHE A 460 17.02 14.46 -22.14
N GLY A 461 15.75 14.20 -22.44
CA GLY A 461 15.02 14.73 -23.58
C GLY A 461 14.21 15.99 -23.28
N GLY A 462 13.82 16.22 -22.02
CA GLY A 462 13.00 17.35 -21.60
C GLY A 462 11.61 16.93 -21.14
N ILE A 463 10.77 17.94 -20.90
CA ILE A 463 9.45 17.79 -20.28
C ILE A 463 8.41 18.47 -21.14
N PHE A 464 7.30 17.78 -21.40
CA PHE A 464 6.14 18.28 -22.12
C PHE A 464 4.97 18.47 -21.16
N TYR A 465 4.36 19.66 -21.22
CA TYR A 465 3.06 19.94 -20.61
C TYR A 465 2.04 20.07 -21.75
N LEU A 466 1.11 19.13 -21.80
CA LEU A 466 0.16 18.99 -22.90
C LEU A 466 -1.23 19.45 -22.44
N TYR A 467 -1.61 20.64 -22.90
CA TYR A 467 -2.93 21.22 -22.67
C TYR A 467 -3.93 20.59 -23.64
N LEU A 468 -4.54 19.49 -23.19
CA LEU A 468 -5.30 18.54 -24.01
C LEU A 468 -6.37 19.20 -24.89
N ARG A 469 -7.06 20.21 -24.36
CA ARG A 469 -8.12 20.96 -25.07
C ARG A 469 -7.59 21.81 -26.23
N GLY A 470 -6.33 22.24 -26.14
CA GLY A 470 -5.69 23.14 -27.09
C GLY A 470 -4.99 22.45 -28.25
N ILE A 471 -4.73 21.14 -28.14
CA ILE A 471 -3.98 20.38 -29.14
C ILE A 471 -4.86 20.10 -30.35
N ALA A 472 -4.38 20.53 -31.52
CA ALA A 472 -5.06 20.33 -32.78
C ALA A 472 -4.01 20.04 -33.89
N PRO A 473 -4.22 19.01 -34.74
CA PRO A 473 -3.25 18.62 -35.77
C PRO A 473 -2.98 19.69 -36.84
N ASP A 474 -3.93 20.59 -37.05
CA ASP A 474 -3.87 21.70 -38.01
C ASP A 474 -3.11 22.93 -37.48
N SER A 475 -2.81 22.96 -36.18
CA SER A 475 -2.09 24.05 -35.50
C SER A 475 -0.88 23.52 -34.71
N PRO A 476 0.23 23.18 -35.39
CA PRO A 476 1.43 22.65 -34.73
C PRO A 476 1.93 23.56 -33.60
N GLY A 477 2.27 22.98 -32.45
CA GLY A 477 2.76 23.70 -31.26
C GLY A 477 1.67 24.33 -30.38
N ARG A 478 0.41 24.38 -30.82
CA ARG A 478 -0.70 24.85 -29.99
C ARG A 478 -1.03 23.83 -28.89
N GLY A 479 -1.20 24.31 -27.65
CA GLY A 479 -1.45 23.44 -26.49
C GLY A 479 -0.24 22.61 -26.04
N ILE A 480 0.94 22.81 -26.63
CA ILE A 480 2.16 22.07 -26.31
C ILE A 480 3.16 23.04 -25.68
N PHE A 481 3.46 22.85 -24.41
CA PHE A 481 4.57 23.53 -23.75
C PHE A 481 5.72 22.55 -23.58
N PHE A 482 6.92 22.92 -24.01
CA PHE A 482 8.13 22.10 -23.89
C PHE A 482 9.22 22.85 -23.13
N TYR A 483 9.87 22.16 -22.20
CA TYR A 483 10.99 22.69 -21.44
C TYR A 483 12.15 21.70 -21.35
N ARG A 484 13.33 22.16 -21.77
CA ARG A 484 14.62 21.50 -21.57
C ARG A 484 15.68 22.58 -21.42
N PRO A 485 16.27 22.78 -20.23
CA PRO A 485 17.37 23.72 -20.07
C PRO A 485 18.64 23.15 -20.74
N ASP A 486 19.57 24.04 -21.11
CA ASP A 486 20.83 23.65 -21.75
C ASP A 486 21.78 22.92 -20.78
N ASP A 487 21.68 23.23 -19.48
CA ASP A 487 22.54 22.67 -18.44
C ASP A 487 21.71 21.95 -17.36
N GLU A 488 22.22 20.80 -16.91
CA GLU A 488 21.68 20.04 -15.78
C GLU A 488 21.75 20.82 -14.46
N SER A 489 22.64 21.81 -14.35
CA SER A 489 22.81 22.63 -13.15
C SER A 489 21.53 23.35 -12.72
N VAL A 490 20.59 23.57 -13.63
CA VAL A 490 19.28 24.16 -13.31
C VAL A 490 18.45 23.24 -12.40
N PHE A 491 18.68 21.92 -12.49
CA PHE A 491 18.04 20.89 -11.69
C PHE A 491 18.87 20.48 -10.47
N THR A 492 20.11 20.96 -10.34
CA THR A 492 21.04 20.54 -9.29
C THR A 492 21.69 21.76 -8.63
N ASP A 493 21.29 22.08 -7.40
CA ASP A 493 22.15 22.89 -6.53
C ASP A 493 23.26 22.00 -5.92
N GLN A 494 24.43 22.58 -5.69
CA GLN A 494 25.77 21.95 -5.58
C GLN A 494 26.02 20.95 -4.42
N SER A 495 25.00 20.34 -3.83
CA SER A 495 25.15 19.43 -2.67
C SER A 495 25.20 17.94 -3.02
N PHE A 496 25.51 17.60 -4.27
CA PHE A 496 25.80 16.21 -4.71
C PHE A 496 27.30 16.04 -4.98
N ASN A 497 28.11 16.23 -3.94
CA ASN A 497 29.46 15.69 -3.85
C ASN A 497 29.61 14.93 -2.53
#